data_AF-A0A6L3V7M0-F1
#
_entry.id   AF-A0A6L3V7M0-F1
#
_cell.length_a   1.000
_cell.length_b   1.000
_cell.length_c   1.000
_cell.angle_alpha   90.00
_cell.angle_beta   90.00
_cell.angle_gamma   90.00
#
_symmetry.space_group_name_H-M   'P 1'
#
loop_
_entity.id
_entity.type
_entity.pdbx_description
1 polymer ?
#
loop_
_entity_poly.entity_id
_entity_poly.type
_entity_poly.pdbx_seq_one_letter_code
_entity_poly.pdbx_strand_id
1 'polypeptide(L)'
;MYLLFNFLTSLISLYSWALIIYILMSWFPNARETGIGQFLARICEPYLEPFRRIIPPLGMIDISPIVAILVLRFATGGLHQLFLWMA
;
A
#
# COMPACT_ATOMS: atom_id res chain seq x y z
N MET A 1 25.69 1.82 1.98
CA MET A 1 24.61 2.57 1.30
C MET A 1 23.68 1.65 0.50
N TYR A 2 24.19 0.86 -0.45
CA TYR A 2 23.39 -0.05 -1.30
C TYR A 2 22.54 -1.08 -0.54
N LEU A 3 23.10 -1.75 0.48
CA LEU A 3 22.35 -2.77 1.24
C LEU A 3 21.11 -2.17 1.93
N LEU A 4 21.27 -1.00 2.56
CA LEU A 4 20.17 -0.29 3.22
C LEU A 4 19.09 0.10 2.21
N PHE A 5 19.49 0.61 1.04
CA PHE A 5 18.58 0.97 -0.04
C PHE A 5 17.78 -0.22 -0.56
N ASN A 6 18.45 -1.35 -0.81
CA ASN A 6 17.80 -2.58 -1.28
C ASN A 6 16.85 -3.16 -0.23
N PHE A 7 17.23 -3.12 1.05
CA PHE A 7 16.36 -3.56 2.13
C PHE A 7 15.09 -2.70 2.22
N LEU A 8 15.25 -1.38 2.18
CA LEU A 8 14.12 -0.45 2.26
C LEU A 8 13.17 -0.57 1.06
N THR A 9 13.71 -0.64 -0.16
CA THR A 9 12.90 -0.82 -1.38
C THR A 9 12.19 -2.18 -1.38
N SER A 10 12.82 -3.24 -0.86
CA SER A 10 12.19 -4.55 -0.70
C SER A 10 11.02 -4.50 0.29
N LEU A 11 11.18 -3.79 1.42
CA LEU A 11 10.09 -3.60 2.38
C LEU A 11 8.90 -2.83 1.79
N ILE A 12 9.16 -1.76 1.04
CA ILE A 12 8.10 -0.99 0.36
C ILE A 12 7.38 -1.86 -0.67
N SER A 13 8.12 -2.67 -1.44
CA SER A 13 7.54 -3.62 -2.40
C SER A 13 6.67 -4.67 -1.71
N LEU A 14 7.14 -5.26 -0.61
CA LEU A 14 6.37 -6.22 0.19
C LEU A 14 5.08 -5.59 0.73
N TYR A 15 5.17 -4.37 1.25
CA TYR A 15 3.99 -3.63 1.73
C TYR A 15 3.01 -3.31 0.59
N SER A 16 3.51 -2.96 -0.60
CA SER A 16 2.66 -2.74 -1.77
C SER A 16 1.90 -4.01 -2.17
N TRP A 17 2.54 -5.18 -2.10
CA TRP A 17 1.86 -6.45 -2.34
C TRP A 17 0.84 -6.78 -1.25
N ALA A 18 1.17 -6.52 0.02
CA ALA A 18 0.24 -6.68 1.13
C ALA A 18 -1.03 -5.82 0.95
N LEU A 19 -0.88 -4.57 0.50
CA LEU A 19 -1.99 -3.70 0.15
C LEU A 19 -2.85 -4.28 -0.97
N ILE A 20 -2.24 -4.75 -2.06
CA ILE A 20 -2.98 -5.36 -3.18
C ILE A 20 -3.79 -6.56 -2.69
N ILE A 21 -3.18 -7.47 -1.94
CA ILE A 21 -3.85 -8.66 -1.39
C ILE A 21 -5.00 -8.22 -0.47
N TYR A 22 -4.77 -7.23 0.40
CA TYR A 22 -5.79 -6.69 1.28
C TYR A 22 -7.00 -6.13 0.52
N ILE A 23 -6.76 -5.35 -0.52
CA ILE A 23 -7.80 -4.77 -1.37
C ILE A 23 -8.60 -5.87 -2.06
N LEU A 24 -7.92 -6.87 -2.64
CA LEU A 24 -8.59 -8.00 -3.27
C LEU A 24 -9.42 -8.82 -2.26
N MET A 25 -8.92 -9.01 -1.03
CA MET A 25 -9.69 -9.65 0.04
C MET A 25 -10.91 -8.84 0.47
N SER A 26 -10.88 -7.51 0.37
CA SER A 26 -12.04 -6.68 0.71
C SER A 26 -13.25 -6.94 -0.20
N TRP A 27 -13.04 -7.50 -1.40
CA TRP A 27 -14.11 -7.89 -2.32
C TRP A 27 -14.82 -9.19 -1.92
N PHE A 28 -14.20 -9.98 -1.03
CA PHE A 28 -14.72 -11.23 -0.52
C PHE A 28 -14.89 -11.13 1.01
N PRO A 29 -16.10 -10.85 1.53
CA PRO A 29 -16.33 -10.62 2.96
C PRO A 29 -15.73 -11.71 3.86
N ASN A 30 -15.94 -12.99 3.48
CA ASN A 30 -15.42 -14.15 4.20
C ASN A 30 -13.87 -14.17 4.29
N ALA A 31 -13.16 -13.61 3.30
CA ALA A 31 -11.70 -13.56 3.32
C ALA A 31 -11.17 -12.49 4.28
N ARG A 32 -11.87 -11.34 4.38
CA ARG A 32 -11.51 -10.24 5.28
C ARG A 32 -11.63 -10.63 6.75
N GLU A 33 -12.59 -11.49 7.08
CA GLU A 33 -12.84 -11.95 8.45
C GLU A 33 -11.82 -12.99 8.95
N THR A 34 -11.05 -13.60 8.06
CA THR A 34 -9.98 -14.54 8.44
C THR A 34 -8.88 -13.87 9.26
N GLY A 35 -8.11 -14.65 10.03
CA GLY A 35 -6.98 -14.12 10.80
C GLY A 35 -5.94 -13.37 9.94
N ILE A 36 -5.72 -13.81 8.70
CA ILE A 36 -4.83 -13.13 7.73
C ILE A 36 -5.46 -11.82 7.26
N GLY A 37 -6.77 -11.81 6.96
CA GLY A 37 -7.51 -10.62 6.57
C GLY A 37 -7.49 -9.53 7.65
N GLN A 38 -7.70 -9.92 8.91
CA GLN A 38 -7.64 -9.00 10.06
C GLN A 38 -6.22 -8.49 10.31
N PHE A 39 -5.21 -9.35 10.17
CA PHE A 39 -3.81 -8.94 10.27
C PHE A 39 -3.46 -7.89 9.22
N LEU A 40 -3.82 -8.14 7.96
CA LEU A 40 -3.59 -7.19 6.87
C LEU A 40 -4.41 -5.91 7.05
N ALA A 41 -5.63 -5.98 7.57
CA ALA A 41 -6.42 -4.80 7.92
C ALA A 41 -5.67 -3.89 8.90
N ARG A 42 -5.09 -4.45 9.97
CA ARG A 42 -4.36 -3.66 10.98
C ARG A 42 -3.14 -2.92 10.40
N ILE A 43 -2.52 -3.46 9.35
CA ILE A 43 -1.31 -2.91 8.73
C ILE A 43 -1.65 -1.98 7.56
N CYS A 44 -2.71 -2.28 6.81
CA CYS A 44 -3.09 -1.56 5.60
C CYS A 44 -4.07 -0.40 5.87
N GLU A 45 -5.01 -0.54 6.81
CA GLU A 45 -6.03 0.47 7.10
C GLU A 45 -5.45 1.83 7.53
N PRO A 46 -4.45 1.92 8.42
CA PRO A 46 -3.89 3.21 8.81
C PRO A 46 -3.32 4.02 7.64
N TYR A 47 -2.83 3.33 6.60
CA TYR A 47 -2.35 3.97 5.38
C TYR A 47 -3.51 4.31 4.43
N LEU A 48 -4.52 3.44 4.30
CA LEU A 48 -5.67 3.64 3.40
C LEU A 48 -6.68 4.68 3.91
N GLU A 49 -6.83 4.81 5.23
CA GLU A 49 -7.83 5.67 5.86
C GLU A 49 -7.70 7.16 5.46
N PRO A 50 -6.51 7.78 5.44
CA PRO A 50 -6.34 9.14 4.91
C PRO A 50 -6.85 9.29 3.47
N PHE A 51 -6.58 8.31 2.59
CA PHE A 51 -7.03 8.37 1.21
C PHE A 51 -8.55 8.25 1.11
N ARG A 52 -9.19 7.42 1.94
CA ARG A 52 -10.66 7.30 2.01
C ARG A 52 -11.34 8.56 2.54
N ARG A 53 -10.67 9.28 3.44
CA ARG A 53 -11.19 10.56 3.97
C ARG A 53 -11.14 11.67 2.91
N ILE A 54 -10.12 11.66 2.04
CA ILE A 54 -9.94 12.66 0.99
C ILE A 54 -10.76 12.31 -0.27
N ILE A 55 -10.83 11.02 -0.61
CA ILE A 55 -11.47 10.52 -1.82
C ILE A 55 -12.78 9.82 -1.41
N PRO A 56 -13.95 10.48 -1.57
CA PRO A 56 -15.21 9.82 -1.30
C PRO A 56 -15.38 8.60 -2.21
N PRO A 57 -16.01 7.51 -1.74
CA PRO A 57 -16.28 6.34 -2.57
C PRO A 57 -17.17 6.73 -3.76
N LEU A 58 -16.81 6.26 -4.95
CA LEU A 58 -17.63 6.49 -6.16
C LEU A 58 -18.69 5.40 -6.24
N GLY A 59 -19.86 5.68 -5.65
CA GLY A 59 -20.94 4.71 -5.53
C GLY A 59 -20.56 3.56 -4.59
N MET A 60 -20.49 2.34 -5.13
CA MET A 60 -20.13 1.13 -4.36
C MET A 60 -18.64 0.78 -4.45
N ILE A 61 -17.85 1.49 -5.27
CA ILE A 61 -16.45 1.17 -5.53
C ILE A 61 -15.54 2.16 -4.79
N ASP A 62 -14.68 1.62 -3.93
CA ASP A 62 -13.63 2.38 -3.26
C ASP A 62 -12.41 2.54 -4.20
N ILE A 63 -12.21 3.75 -4.72
CA ILE A 63 -11.07 4.09 -5.59
C ILE A 63 -9.84 4.52 -4.78
N SER A 64 -10.01 4.84 -3.50
CA SER A 64 -8.91 5.23 -2.62
C SER A 64 -7.70 4.29 -2.65
N PRO A 65 -7.84 2.95 -2.78
CA PRO A 65 -6.69 2.06 -2.77
C PRO A 65 -5.83 2.16 -4.02
N ILE A 66 -6.43 2.50 -5.17
CA ILE A 66 -5.69 2.73 -6.42
C ILE A 66 -4.79 3.95 -6.24
N VAL A 67 -5.34 5.03 -5.68
CA VAL A 67 -4.57 6.26 -5.42
C VAL A 67 -3.49 6.01 -4.37
N ALA A 68 -3.79 5.25 -3.32
CA ALA A 68 -2.83 4.88 -2.29
C ALA A 68 -1.65 4.08 -2.87
N ILE A 69 -1.89 3.13 -3.78
CA ILE A 69 -0.82 2.38 -4.47
C ILE A 69 0.00 3.30 -5.37
N LEU A 70 -0.65 4.21 -6.09
CA LEU A 70 0.01 5.16 -6.99
C LEU A 70 0.93 6.12 -6.22
N VAL A 71 0.50 6.61 -5.07
CA VAL A 71 1.33 7.42 -4.16
C VAL A 71 2.53 6.63 -3.66
N LEU A 72 2.34 5.37 -3.27
CA LEU A 72 3.44 4.51 -2.83
C LEU A 72 4.47 4.27 -3.95
N ARG A 73 4.00 4.09 -5.20
CA ARG A 73 4.87 3.96 -6.37
C ARG A 73 5.69 5.22 -6.63
N PHE A 74 5.07 6.40 -6.55
CA PHE A 74 5.79 7.67 -6.71
C PHE A 74 6.80 7.89 -5.60
N ALA A 75 6.45 7.58 -4.34
CA ALA A 75 7.38 7.64 -3.22
C ALA A 75 8.60 6.73 -3.44
N THR A 76 8.37 5.50 -3.92
CA THR A 76 9.46 4.55 -4.25
C THR A 76 10.35 5.07 -5.39
N GLY A 77 9.75 5.65 -6.43
CA GLY A 77 10.49 6.25 -7.54
C GLY A 77 11.34 7.44 -7.10
N GLY A 78 10.78 8.33 -6.28
CA GLY A 78 11.51 9.45 -5.68
C GLY A 78 12.68 8.99 -4.82
N LEU A 79 12.47 7.96 -4.00
CA LEU A 79 13.52 7.34 -3.20
C LEU A 79 14.67 6.79 -4.06
N HIS A 80 14.35 6.14 -5.18
CA HIS A 80 15.35 5.68 -6.13
C HIS A 80 16.12 6.84 -6.79
N GLN A 81 15.45 7.93 -7.18
CA GLN A 81 16.12 9.11 -7.74
C GLN A 81 17.06 9.78 -6.73
N LEU A 82 16.63 9.94 -5.48
CA LEU A 82 17.48 10.48 -4.42
C LEU A 82 18.72 9.62 -4.20
N PHE A 83 18.56 8.29 -4.20
CA PHE A 83 19.69 7.37 -4.09
C PHE A 83 20.67 7.53 -5.26
N LEU A 84 20.18 7.65 -6.49
CA LEU A 84 21.01 7.88 -7.68
C LEU A 84 21.77 9.21 -7.62
N TRP A 85 21.21 10.25 -6.98
CA TRP A 85 21.90 11.53 -6.82
C TRP A 85 22.98 11.51 -5.74
N MET A 86 22.89 10.60 -4.77
CA MET A 86 23.83 10.48 -3.65
C MET A 86 24.90 9.39 -3.84
N ALA A 87 24.71 8.49 -4.81
CA ALA A 87 25.62 7.37 -5.11
C ALA A 87 26.69 7.79 -6.12
#